data_AF-A0A101X7Q5-F1
#
_entry.id   AF-A0A101X7Q5-F1
#
_cell.length_a   1.000
_cell.length_b   1.000
_cell.length_c   1.000
_cell.angle_alpha   90.00
_cell.angle_beta   90.00
_cell.angle_gamma   90.00
#
_symmetry.space_group_name_H-M   'P 1'
#
loop_
_entity.id
_entity.type
_entity.pdbx_description
1 polymer ?
#
loop_
_entity_poly.entity_id
_entity_poly.type
_entity_poly.pdbx_seq_one_letter_code
_entity_poly.pdbx_strand_id
1 'polypeptide(L)'
;MRVVSRNLKMICDRDEDIIIRHLVLPGHVECCTRPVLRWIAHNCPRAIVNVMDQYHPDYLVPRLSRYRELNRRVTEGEMRRAYEYARGLGIVTMD
;
A
#
# COMPACT_ATOMS: atom_id res chain seq x y z
N MET A 1 6.11 -9.95 8.61
CA MET A 1 4.68 -9.56 8.51
C MET A 1 3.66 -10.63 8.93
N ARG A 2 4.06 -11.79 9.51
CA ARG A 2 3.16 -12.94 9.77
C ARG A 2 1.86 -12.58 10.51
N VAL A 3 1.92 -11.72 11.53
CA VAL A 3 0.75 -11.38 12.35
C VAL A 3 -0.26 -10.54 11.55
N VAL A 4 0.20 -9.50 10.86
CA VAL A 4 -0.68 -8.60 10.08
C VAL A 4 -1.34 -9.36 8.92
N SER A 5 -0.56 -10.12 8.14
CA SER A 5 -1.08 -10.89 7.01
C SER A 5 -2.07 -11.97 7.47
N ARG A 6 -1.78 -12.66 8.59
CA ARG A 6 -2.72 -13.63 9.19
C ARG A 6 -4.03 -12.96 9.60
N ASN A 7 -3.95 -11.83 10.30
CA ASN A 7 -5.14 -11.13 10.79
C ASN A 7 -6.00 -10.59 9.65
N LEU A 8 -5.40 -9.95 8.65
CA LEU A 8 -6.14 -9.51 7.45
C LEU A 8 -6.83 -10.70 6.77
N LYS A 9 -6.09 -11.80 6.55
CA LYS A 9 -6.68 -12.98 5.91
C LYS A 9 -7.85 -13.55 6.72
N MET A 10 -7.72 -13.65 8.04
CA MET A 10 -8.81 -14.13 8.90
C MET A 10 -10.07 -13.27 8.79
N ILE A 11 -9.94 -11.95 8.58
CA ILE A 11 -11.09 -11.08 8.39
C ILE A 11 -11.66 -11.26 6.97
N CYS A 12 -10.80 -11.32 5.95
CA CYS A 12 -11.22 -11.55 4.56
C CYS A 12 -11.92 -12.91 4.37
N ASP A 13 -11.55 -13.93 5.13
CA ASP A 13 -12.15 -15.26 5.10
C ASP A 13 -13.52 -15.33 5.80
N ARG A 14 -13.89 -14.32 6.60
CA ARG A 14 -15.18 -14.26 7.34
C ARG A 14 -16.33 -13.64 6.55
N ASP A 15 -16.06 -13.35 5.29
CA ASP A 15 -16.97 -12.66 4.39
C ASP A 15 -17.37 -11.23 4.80
N GLU A 16 -16.63 -10.58 5.70
CA GLU A 16 -16.90 -9.19 6.10
C GLU A 16 -16.42 -8.17 5.05
N ASP A 17 -17.18 -7.09 4.87
CA ASP A 17 -16.78 -5.97 4.02
C ASP A 17 -15.70 -5.13 4.70
N ILE A 18 -14.52 -5.05 4.08
CA ILE A 18 -13.40 -4.27 4.59
C ILE A 18 -12.81 -3.35 3.53
N ILE A 19 -12.22 -2.26 4.01
CA ILE A 19 -11.39 -1.35 3.22
C ILE A 19 -9.95 -1.51 3.68
N ILE A 20 -9.06 -1.81 2.75
CA ILE A 20 -7.61 -1.83 3.01
C ILE A 20 -7.02 -0.51 2.52
N ARG A 21 -6.43 0.25 3.45
CA ARG A 21 -5.74 1.51 3.14
C ARG A 21 -4.25 1.24 2.95
N HIS A 22 -3.76 1.34 1.73
CA HIS A 22 -2.37 1.08 1.36
C HIS A 22 -1.64 2.40 1.12
N LEU A 23 -0.82 2.81 2.09
CA LEU A 23 0.02 4.00 1.97
C LEU A 23 1.24 3.70 1.09
N VAL A 24 1.40 4.45 0.00
CA VAL A 24 2.60 4.40 -0.84
C VAL A 24 3.71 5.20 -0.17
N LEU A 25 4.92 4.66 -0.16
CA LEU A 25 6.11 5.35 0.34
C LEU A 25 7.04 5.77 -0.82
N PRO A 26 7.70 6.94 -0.72
CA PRO A 26 8.64 7.40 -1.73
C PRO A 26 9.77 6.39 -1.94
N GLY A 27 10.00 5.95 -3.17
CA GLY A 27 11.04 4.99 -3.56
C GLY A 27 10.67 3.52 -3.37
N HIS A 28 9.50 3.21 -2.78
CA HIS A 28 9.14 1.86 -2.35
C HIS A 28 7.96 1.23 -3.12
N VAL A 29 7.74 1.67 -4.37
CA VAL A 29 6.70 1.08 -5.22
C VAL A 29 7.02 -0.38 -5.55
N GLU A 30 8.24 -0.65 -6.02
CA GLU A 30 8.64 -1.97 -6.53
C GLU A 30 8.87 -2.98 -5.41
N CYS A 31 9.65 -2.61 -4.39
CA CYS A 31 10.06 -3.54 -3.33
C CYS A 31 9.00 -3.74 -2.22
N CYS A 32 8.03 -2.82 -2.08
CA CYS A 32 7.03 -2.88 -1.00
C CYS A 32 5.59 -2.85 -1.50
N THR A 33 5.19 -1.82 -2.25
CA THR A 33 3.79 -1.65 -2.69
C THR A 33 3.32 -2.81 -3.57
N ARG A 34 4.11 -3.19 -4.58
CA ARG A 34 3.74 -4.29 -5.48
C ARG A 34 3.57 -5.64 -4.78
N PRO A 35 4.50 -6.09 -3.91
CA PRO A 35 4.28 -7.30 -3.11
C PRO A 35 3.03 -7.26 -2.25
N VAL A 36 2.73 -6.12 -1.60
CA VAL A 36 1.53 -5.97 -0.77
C VAL A 36 0.25 -6.06 -1.60
N LEU A 37 0.17 -5.33 -2.72
CA LEU A 37 -0.98 -5.39 -3.62
C LEU A 37 -1.19 -6.79 -4.19
N ARG A 38 -0.10 -7.50 -4.57
CA ARG A 38 -0.18 -8.90 -5.02
C ARG A 38 -0.74 -9.81 -3.93
N TRP A 39 -0.30 -9.62 -2.69
CA TRP A 39 -0.79 -10.39 -1.56
C TRP A 39 -2.29 -10.13 -1.32
N ILE A 40 -2.71 -8.86 -1.37
CA ILE A 40 -4.12 -8.46 -1.21
C ILE A 40 -4.99 -9.09 -2.29
N ALA A 41 -4.60 -8.98 -3.57
CA ALA A 41 -5.34 -9.57 -4.68
C ALA A 41 -5.56 -11.08 -4.52
N HIS A 42 -4.58 -11.80 -3.96
CA HIS A 42 -4.68 -13.25 -3.75
C HIS A 42 -5.47 -13.65 -2.50
N ASN A 43 -5.38 -12.88 -1.41
CA ASN A 43 -5.91 -13.29 -0.10
C ASN A 43 -7.19 -12.54 0.33
N CYS A 44 -7.47 -11.41 -0.29
CA CYS A 44 -8.58 -10.51 0.05
C CYS A 44 -9.23 -9.96 -1.23
N PRO A 45 -9.68 -10.82 -2.17
CA PRO A 45 -10.11 -10.39 -3.51
C PRO A 45 -11.37 -9.49 -3.52
N ARG A 46 -12.16 -9.48 -2.44
CA ARG A 46 -13.33 -8.61 -2.30
C ARG A 46 -13.06 -7.29 -1.57
N ALA A 47 -11.88 -7.13 -0.98
CA ALA A 47 -11.56 -5.92 -0.26
C ALA A 47 -11.42 -4.75 -1.23
N ILE A 48 -12.02 -3.61 -0.88
CA ILE A 48 -11.78 -2.36 -1.60
C ILE A 48 -10.43 -1.81 -1.12
N VAL A 49 -9.55 -1.47 -2.06
CA VAL A 49 -8.21 -0.97 -1.74
C VAL A 49 -8.12 0.52 -2.03
N ASN A 50 -7.90 1.30 -0.98
CA ASN A 50 -7.58 2.72 -1.12
C ASN A 50 -6.05 2.86 -1.19
N VAL A 51 -5.52 3.09 -2.40
CA VAL A 51 -4.09 3.34 -2.64
C VAL A 51 -3.83 4.82 -2.41
N MET A 52 -2.98 5.17 -1.45
CA MET A 52 -2.90 6.53 -0.91
C MET A 52 -1.51 7.15 -1.10
N ASP A 53 -1.48 8.42 -1.51
CA ASP A 53 -0.30 9.28 -1.63
C ASP A 53 -0.01 10.13 -0.38
N GLN A 54 -0.82 9.95 0.68
CA GLN A 54 -0.88 10.80 1.87
C GLN A 54 0.32 10.68 2.81
N TYR A 55 1.45 10.15 2.34
CA TYR A 55 2.66 10.08 3.13
C TYR A 55 3.23 11.48 3.33
N HIS A 56 3.49 11.83 4.59
CA HIS A 56 4.15 13.08 4.98
C HIS A 56 5.44 12.77 5.76
N PRO A 57 6.59 13.37 5.38
CA PRO A 57 7.84 13.17 6.09
C PRO A 57 7.82 13.96 7.42
N ASP A 58 7.47 13.27 8.50
CA ASP A 58 7.35 13.87 9.85
C ASP A 58 8.33 13.30 10.88
N TYR A 59 8.36 13.93 12.06
CA TYR A 59 9.08 13.50 13.26
C TYR A 59 10.60 13.33 13.07
N LEU A 60 11.07 12.11 12.86
CA LEU A 60 12.51 11.82 12.68
C LEU A 60 12.96 11.95 11.24
N VAL A 61 12.03 11.84 10.27
CA VAL A 61 12.36 11.79 8.85
C VAL A 61 13.08 13.06 8.39
N PRO A 62 12.62 14.28 8.75
CA PRO A 62 13.33 15.50 8.37
C PRO A 62 14.63 15.72 9.14
N ARG A 63 14.79 15.07 10.31
CA ARG A 63 15.87 15.35 11.28
C ARG A 63 17.07 14.42 11.12
N LEU A 64 16.85 13.18 10.70
CA LEU A 64 17.91 12.16 10.67
C LEU A 64 18.29 11.80 9.24
N SER A 65 19.57 11.96 8.92
CA SER A 65 20.13 11.65 7.60
C SER A 65 19.87 10.21 7.13
N ARG A 66 19.73 9.26 8.06
CA ARG A 66 19.41 7.86 7.76
C ARG A 66 18.04 7.65 7.10
N TYR A 67 17.15 8.65 7.15
CA TYR A 67 15.82 8.60 6.52
C TYR A 67 15.71 9.51 5.29
N ARG A 68 16.85 9.92 4.71
CA ARG A 68 16.88 10.86 3.57
C ARG A 68 16.01 10.39 2.39
N GLU A 69 15.97 9.09 2.11
CA GLU A 69 15.15 8.51 1.03
C GLU A 69 13.64 8.71 1.24
N LEU A 70 13.21 8.80 2.50
CA LEU A 70 11.83 9.04 2.89
C LEU A 70 11.51 10.53 3.05
N ASN A 71 12.50 11.43 3.00
CA ASN A 71 12.29 12.86 3.26
C ASN A 71 11.75 13.62 2.03
N ARG A 72 10.69 13.09 1.42
CA ARG A 72 9.93 13.71 0.31
C ARG A 72 8.53 13.12 0.24
N ARG A 73 7.64 13.81 -0.48
CA ARG A 73 6.33 13.25 -0.85
C ARG A 73 6.48 12.19 -1.94
N VAL A 74 5.45 11.34 -2.05
CA VAL A 74 5.30 10.42 -3.17
C VAL A 74 5.07 11.23 -4.44
N THR A 75 5.71 10.84 -5.53
CA THR A 75 5.54 11.49 -6.83
C THR A 75 4.30 10.97 -7.55
N GLU A 76 3.73 11.77 -8.43
CA GLU A 76 2.64 11.33 -9.33
C GLU A 76 3.04 10.09 -10.14
N GLY A 77 4.29 10.00 -10.58
CA GLY A 77 4.81 8.84 -11.30
C GLY A 77 4.84 7.56 -10.44
N GLU A 78 5.13 7.68 -9.14
CA GLU A 78 5.05 6.56 -8.20
C GLU A 78 3.62 6.13 -7.95
N MET A 79 2.71 7.09 -7.76
CA MET A 79 1.29 6.80 -7.61
C MET A 79 0.70 6.13 -8.85
N ARG A 80 1.00 6.65 -10.04
CA ARG A 80 0.58 6.06 -11.31
C ARG A 80 1.02 4.60 -11.43
N ARG A 81 2.29 4.29 -11.12
CA ARG A 81 2.78 2.90 -11.14
C ARG A 81 2.08 2.00 -10.11
N ALA A 82 1.73 2.53 -8.94
CA ALA A 82 0.98 1.79 -7.93
C ALA A 82 -0.44 1.47 -8.42
N TYR A 83 -1.16 2.47 -8.96
CA TYR A 83 -2.49 2.29 -9.52
C TYR A 83 -2.52 1.37 -10.74
N GLU A 84 -1.63 1.56 -11.71
CA GLU A 84 -1.51 0.70 -12.90
C GLU A 84 -1.30 -0.77 -12.48
N TYR A 85 -0.49 -1.00 -11.46
CA TYR A 85 -0.24 -2.34 -10.94
C TYR A 85 -1.46 -2.91 -10.19
N ALA A 86 -2.13 -2.12 -9.35
CA ALA A 86 -3.36 -2.54 -8.68
C ALA A 86 -4.45 -2.92 -9.69
N ARG A 87 -4.66 -2.07 -10.70
CA ARG A 87 -5.59 -2.33 -11.82
C ARG A 87 -5.21 -3.59 -12.60
N GLY A 88 -3.93 -3.79 -12.88
CA GLY A 88 -3.44 -5.01 -13.54
C GLY A 88 -3.65 -6.30 -12.75
N LEU A 89 -3.87 -6.20 -11.43
CA LEU A 89 -4.24 -7.33 -10.56
C LEU A 89 -5.76 -7.51 -10.40
N GLY A 90 -6.58 -6.65 -11.02
CA GLY A 90 -8.03 -6.67 -10.87
C GLY A 90 -8.53 -6.18 -9.51
N ILE A 91 -7.71 -5.44 -8.76
CA ILE A 91 -8.11 -4.86 -7.48
C ILE A 91 -9.09 -3.71 -7.74
N VAL A 92 -10.21 -3.70 -7.02
CA VAL A 92 -11.13 -2.56 -7.00
C VAL A 92 -10.51 -1.45 -6.16
N THR A 93 -10.12 -0.37 -6.83
CA THR A 93 -9.53 0.82 -6.19
C THR A 93 -10.57 1.91 -5.97
N MET A 94 -10.35 2.73 -4.94
CA MET A 94 -11.04 4.00 -4.73
C MET A 94 -10.16 5.11 -5.33
N ASP A 95 -10.28 5.33 -6.63
CA ASP A 95 -9.66 6.42 -7.39
C ASP A 95 -10.71 7.42 -7.90
#